data_AF-A0A7V2XL72-F1
#
_entry.id   AF-A0A7V2XL72-F1
#
_cell.length_a   1.000
_cell.length_b   1.000
_cell.length_c   1.000
_cell.angle_alpha   90.00
_cell.angle_beta   90.00
_cell.angle_gamma   90.00
#
_symmetry.space_group_name_H-M   'P 1'
#
loop_
_entity.id
_entity.type
_entity.pdbx_description
1 polymer ?
#
loop_
_entity_poly.entity_id
_entity_poly.type
_entity_poly.pdbx_seq_one_letter_code
_entity_poly.pdbx_strand_id
1 'polypeptide(L)'
;MVSAVFHSPLEAAAPVATTAKPATMAQALAAKASNKPAPTPPQAAARKAPLIDLTELAQRVVPPVLGLLLLIGVWYLVSVSTGSSIPSPLETGKQAVQIFSDPFYRNGPNDQGVGWNVLMSLQRVAMGFGLAAVVGIPLGFMIGRFGFLSRMFNPLISLLRPVSPLAWLPIGLLVFKGANPAAIWTIFICSIWPMVINTAVGVQRVPQDYLNVARVLKLSEWSVMTKILFPAVLPYMLTGVRLSVGTAWLVIVAAEMLTGG
;
A
#
# COMPACT_ATOMS: atom_id res chain seq x y z
N MET A 1 36.05 13.82 8.89
CA MET A 1 35.86 14.15 10.32
C MET A 1 35.13 12.98 10.96
N VAL A 2 35.64 12.50 12.08
CA VAL A 2 35.50 11.16 12.66
C VAL A 2 34.54 11.18 13.87
N SER A 3 34.06 9.98 14.24
CA SER A 3 33.45 9.54 15.52
C SER A 3 31.94 9.80 15.72
N ALA A 4 31.08 8.79 16.01
CA ALA A 4 31.08 7.82 17.14
C ALA A 4 30.72 8.55 18.47
N VAL A 5 30.03 8.06 19.49
CA VAL A 5 29.55 6.74 19.95
C VAL A 5 28.85 7.03 21.30
N PHE A 6 27.70 6.39 21.56
CA PHE A 6 27.17 5.88 22.85
C PHE A 6 27.01 6.71 24.16
N HIS A 7 25.89 6.35 24.81
CA HIS A 7 25.37 6.44 26.19
C HIS A 7 26.24 6.83 27.40
N SER A 8 25.55 7.32 28.44
CA SER A 8 25.85 7.14 29.88
C SER A 8 24.63 7.57 30.75
N PRO A 9 24.51 7.21 32.05
CA PRO A 9 24.09 5.88 32.54
C PRO A 9 23.01 5.98 33.66
N LEU A 10 22.59 4.81 34.18
CA LEU A 10 21.74 4.60 35.35
C LEU A 10 22.44 4.99 36.68
N GLU A 11 21.73 5.63 37.60
CA GLU A 11 21.81 5.55 39.09
C GLU A 11 20.89 6.66 39.66
N ALA A 12 20.17 6.58 40.77
CA ALA A 12 19.95 5.60 41.82
C ALA A 12 18.68 6.03 42.59
N ALA A 13 18.05 5.08 43.28
CA ALA A 13 16.84 5.27 44.09
C ALA A 13 17.10 6.04 45.41
N ALA A 14 16.10 6.79 45.90
CA ALA A 14 15.68 6.96 47.33
C ALA A 14 14.52 8.01 47.45
N PRO A 15 13.84 8.17 48.60
CA PRO A 15 12.72 7.36 49.07
C PRO A 15 11.41 8.16 49.28
N VAL A 16 10.32 7.42 49.49
CA VAL A 16 9.00 7.94 49.92
C VAL A 16 9.10 8.42 51.37
N ALA A 17 8.71 9.68 51.64
CA ALA A 17 8.46 10.19 52.98
C ALA A 17 7.13 10.95 53.04
N THR A 18 6.19 10.36 53.74
CA THR A 18 4.87 10.86 54.10
C THR A 18 4.97 12.03 55.08
N THR A 19 4.45 13.21 54.72
CA THR A 19 3.98 14.22 55.71
C THR A 19 2.77 14.96 55.14
N ALA A 20 1.57 14.41 55.37
CA ALA A 20 0.33 15.16 55.16
C ALA A 20 0.07 16.08 56.36
N LYS A 21 0.08 17.39 56.12
CA LYS A 21 -0.33 18.41 57.11
C LYS A 21 -1.85 18.61 56.98
N PRO A 22 -2.66 18.58 58.06
CA PRO A 22 -4.10 18.79 57.96
C PRO A 22 -4.38 20.27 57.68
N ALA A 23 -4.94 20.57 56.51
CA ALA A 23 -5.47 21.90 56.22
C ALA A 23 -6.69 22.14 57.12
N THR A 24 -6.66 23.24 57.88
CA THR A 24 -7.73 23.63 58.79
C THR A 24 -9.02 23.94 58.00
N MET A 25 -10.15 23.49 58.53
CA MET A 25 -11.50 23.67 57.97
C MET A 25 -11.86 25.15 57.69
N ALA A 26 -11.15 26.09 58.33
CA ALA A 26 -11.22 27.53 58.07
C ALA A 26 -10.68 27.94 56.68
N GLN A 27 -9.66 27.27 56.16
CA GLN A 27 -9.11 27.55 54.81
C GLN A 27 -10.02 27.00 53.70
N ALA A 28 -10.69 25.87 53.95
CA ALA A 28 -11.66 25.30 53.01
C ALA A 28 -12.93 26.16 52.87
N LEU A 29 -13.36 26.85 53.94
CA LEU A 29 -14.51 27.75 53.90
C LEU A 29 -14.17 29.10 53.24
N ALA A 30 -12.96 29.63 53.46
CA ALA A 30 -12.50 30.85 52.79
C ALA A 30 -12.32 30.67 51.27
N ALA A 31 -11.89 29.49 50.81
CA ALA A 31 -11.77 29.18 49.37
C ALA A 31 -13.14 29.01 48.67
N LYS A 32 -14.21 28.73 49.41
CA LYS A 32 -15.56 28.52 48.85
C LYS A 32 -16.35 29.83 48.69
N ALA A 33 -15.92 30.91 49.35
CA ALA A 33 -16.61 32.21 49.35
C ALA A 33 -16.21 33.15 48.19
N SER A 34 -15.13 32.85 47.43
CA SER A 34 -14.75 33.65 46.25
C SER A 34 -15.33 33.12 44.93
N ASN A 35 -16.02 31.98 44.95
CA ASN A 35 -16.54 31.34 43.75
C ASN A 35 -17.96 31.82 43.42
N LYS A 36 -18.11 33.13 43.22
CA LYS A 36 -19.30 33.71 42.61
C LYS A 36 -19.10 33.59 41.08
N PRO A 37 -19.94 32.86 40.32
CA PRO A 37 -19.76 32.77 38.88
C PRO A 37 -19.87 34.17 38.29
N ALA A 38 -18.79 34.65 37.66
CA ALA A 38 -18.84 35.88 36.89
C ALA A 38 -19.92 35.72 35.80
N PRO A 39 -20.76 36.74 35.55
CA PRO A 39 -21.70 36.68 34.44
C PRO A 39 -20.91 36.45 33.15
N THR A 40 -21.22 35.36 32.47
CA THR A 40 -20.66 35.04 31.16
C THR A 40 -20.87 36.25 30.26
N PRO A 41 -19.83 36.82 29.63
CA PRO A 41 -20.02 37.88 28.65
C PRO A 41 -21.04 37.41 27.61
N PRO A 42 -21.95 38.27 27.13
CA PRO A 42 -22.86 37.89 26.07
C PRO A 42 -22.00 37.32 24.93
N GLN A 43 -22.18 36.04 24.61
CA GLN A 43 -21.54 35.41 23.46
C GLN A 43 -21.85 36.30 22.26
N ALA A 44 -20.86 37.08 21.84
CA ALA A 44 -20.96 37.89 20.64
C ALA A 44 -21.39 36.94 19.53
N ALA A 45 -22.55 37.23 18.95
CA ALA A 45 -23.22 36.42 17.94
C ALA A 45 -22.17 35.80 17.02
N ALA A 46 -22.14 34.46 16.96
CA ALA A 46 -21.27 33.71 16.09
C ALA A 46 -21.34 34.32 14.69
N ARG A 47 -20.29 35.09 14.34
CA ARG A 47 -20.20 35.75 13.05
C ARG A 47 -20.18 34.61 12.03
N LYS A 48 -21.28 34.42 11.31
CA LYS A 48 -21.41 33.37 10.29
C LYS A 48 -20.19 33.50 9.38
N ALA A 49 -19.25 32.56 9.48
CA ALA A 49 -18.12 32.50 8.57
C ALA A 49 -18.70 32.44 7.15
N PRO A 50 -18.13 33.17 6.17
CA PRO A 50 -18.57 33.03 4.80
C PRO A 50 -18.47 31.55 4.40
N LEU A 51 -19.54 31.01 3.80
CA LEU A 51 -19.66 29.60 3.47
C LEU A 51 -18.59 29.12 2.47
N ILE A 52 -17.86 30.04 1.84
CA ILE A 52 -16.73 29.78 0.95
C ILE A 52 -15.70 30.91 1.15
N ASP A 53 -14.52 30.59 1.67
CA ASP A 53 -13.37 31.51 1.68
C ASP A 53 -12.65 31.39 0.33
N LEU A 54 -12.86 32.37 -0.54
CA LEU A 54 -12.27 32.41 -1.89
C LEU A 54 -10.74 32.44 -1.86
N THR A 55 -10.15 32.89 -0.75
CA THR A 55 -8.69 32.97 -0.56
C THR A 55 -8.10 31.59 -0.31
N GLU A 56 -8.74 30.78 0.56
CA GLU A 56 -8.39 29.38 0.79
C GLU A 56 -8.59 28.53 -0.48
N LEU A 57 -9.69 28.77 -1.21
CA LEU A 57 -9.94 28.09 -2.48
C LEU A 57 -8.85 28.43 -3.51
N ALA A 58 -8.49 29.71 -3.63
CA ALA A 58 -7.41 30.15 -4.52
C ALA A 58 -6.06 29.52 -4.12
N GLN A 59 -5.71 29.50 -2.84
CA GLN A 59 -4.46 28.89 -2.38
C GLN A 59 -4.39 27.38 -2.58
N ARG A 60 -5.53 26.67 -2.61
CA ARG A 60 -5.58 25.23 -2.89
C ARG A 60 -5.58 24.90 -4.39
N VAL A 61 -6.15 25.77 -5.23
CA VAL A 61 -6.36 25.50 -6.66
C VAL A 61 -5.29 26.14 -7.54
N VAL A 62 -4.80 27.34 -7.19
CA VAL A 62 -3.81 28.07 -8.01
C VAL A 62 -2.48 27.31 -8.12
N PRO A 63 -1.88 26.77 -7.04
CA PRO A 63 -0.62 26.03 -7.15
C PRO A 63 -0.68 24.80 -8.07
N PRO A 64 -1.66 23.87 -7.96
CA PRO A 64 -1.73 22.72 -8.87
C PRO A 64 -2.05 23.13 -10.31
N VAL A 65 -2.87 24.16 -10.52
CA VAL A 65 -3.16 24.67 -11.87
C VAL A 65 -1.92 25.29 -12.51
N LEU A 66 -1.18 26.13 -11.78
CA LEU A 66 0.10 26.68 -12.25
C LEU A 66 1.11 25.57 -12.56
N GLY A 67 1.18 24.54 -11.72
CA GLY A 67 2.04 23.37 -11.96
C GLY A 67 1.67 22.64 -13.25
N LEU A 68 0.37 22.41 -13.49
CA LEU A 68 -0.14 21.80 -14.73
C LEU A 68 0.15 22.67 -15.97
N LEU A 69 -0.07 23.98 -15.86
CA LEU A 69 0.21 24.92 -16.97
C LEU A 69 1.71 24.97 -17.29
N LEU A 70 2.56 24.95 -16.26
CA LEU A 70 4.01 24.89 -16.45
C LEU A 70 4.42 23.58 -17.13
N LEU A 71 3.86 22.44 -16.72
CA LEU A 71 4.09 21.15 -17.37
C LEU A 71 3.70 21.17 -18.85
N ILE A 72 2.49 21.66 -19.17
CA ILE A 72 1.99 21.76 -20.54
C ILE A 72 2.84 22.73 -21.37
N GLY A 73 3.23 23.87 -20.79
CA GLY A 73 4.10 24.84 -21.44
C GLY A 73 5.48 24.26 -21.77
N VAL A 74 6.10 23.56 -20.83
CA VAL A 74 7.38 22.86 -21.05
C VAL A 74 7.23 21.78 -22.12
N TRP A 75 6.17 20.96 -22.06
CA TRP A 75 5.92 19.92 -23.06
C TRP A 75 5.73 20.52 -24.47
N TYR A 76 4.95 21.60 -24.59
CA TYR A 76 4.77 22.30 -25.86
C TYR A 76 6.09 22.86 -26.40
N LEU A 77 6.89 23.53 -25.56
CA LEU A 77 8.20 24.04 -25.95
C LEU A 77 9.14 22.92 -26.43
N VAL A 78 9.18 21.79 -25.72
CA VAL A 78 9.98 20.62 -26.10
C VAL A 78 9.53 20.06 -27.45
N SER A 79 8.21 19.93 -27.67
CA SER A 79 7.64 19.43 -28.92
C SER A 79 8.04 20.30 -30.12
N VAL A 80 7.93 21.63 -29.99
CA VAL A 80 8.31 22.58 -31.04
C VAL A 80 9.84 22.60 -31.26
N SER A 81 10.63 22.53 -30.19
CA SER A 81 12.11 22.55 -30.27
C SER A 81 12.71 21.29 -30.90
N THR A 82 12.01 20.15 -30.83
CA THR A 82 12.47 18.85 -31.38
C THR A 82 11.93 18.61 -32.80
N GLY A 83 11.51 19.66 -33.51
CA GLY A 83 11.03 19.59 -34.89
C GLY A 83 9.78 18.73 -35.07
N SER A 84 8.88 18.69 -34.09
CA SER A 84 7.65 17.86 -34.09
C SER A 84 7.88 16.34 -34.06
N SER A 85 9.07 15.87 -33.70
CA SER A 85 9.33 14.43 -33.46
C SER A 85 8.49 13.87 -32.30
N ILE A 86 8.05 14.74 -31.39
CA ILE A 86 7.14 14.45 -30.28
C ILE A 86 5.85 15.23 -30.52
N PRO A 87 4.67 14.57 -30.55
CA PRO A 87 3.40 15.24 -30.81
C PRO A 87 3.11 16.30 -29.74
N SER A 88 2.46 17.38 -30.17
CA SER A 88 2.08 18.47 -29.27
C SER A 88 0.92 18.05 -28.36
N PRO A 89 0.72 18.71 -27.20
CA PRO A 89 -0.39 18.41 -26.30
C PRO A 89 -1.76 18.41 -26.98
N LEU A 90 -1.95 19.27 -27.97
CA LEU A 90 -3.20 19.38 -28.73
C LEU A 90 -3.41 18.20 -29.69
N GLU A 91 -2.36 17.75 -30.37
CA GLU A 91 -2.41 16.60 -31.28
C GLU A 91 -2.62 15.30 -30.50
N THR A 92 -1.91 15.13 -29.38
CA THR A 92 -2.14 14.02 -28.45
C THR A 92 -3.57 14.02 -27.93
N GLY A 93 -4.12 15.21 -27.61
CA GLY A 93 -5.52 15.35 -27.20
C GLY A 93 -6.51 14.91 -28.28
N LYS A 94 -6.30 15.30 -29.54
CA LYS A 94 -7.15 14.88 -30.67
C LYS A 94 -7.09 13.37 -30.91
N GLN A 95 -5.89 12.79 -30.89
CA GLN A 95 -5.71 11.34 -31.00
C GLN A 95 -6.35 10.60 -29.83
N ALA A 96 -6.23 11.12 -28.61
CA ALA A 96 -6.88 10.55 -27.44
C ALA A 96 -8.40 10.51 -27.62
N VAL A 97 -9.02 11.63 -28.05
CA VAL A 97 -10.46 11.67 -28.32
C VAL A 97 -10.86 10.63 -29.38
N GLN A 98 -10.08 10.49 -30.45
CA GLN A 98 -10.35 9.48 -31.48
C GLN A 98 -10.30 8.06 -30.92
N ILE A 99 -9.26 7.71 -30.17
CA ILE A 99 -9.08 6.37 -29.57
C ILE A 99 -10.14 6.07 -28.51
N PHE A 100 -10.54 7.05 -27.72
CA PHE A 100 -11.56 6.89 -26.68
C PHE A 100 -13.00 7.03 -27.19
N SER A 101 -13.22 7.50 -28.43
CA SER A 101 -14.56 7.68 -29.01
C SER A 101 -15.26 6.37 -29.37
N ASP A 102 -14.48 5.34 -29.75
CA ASP A 102 -14.99 3.98 -29.97
C ASP A 102 -14.12 2.97 -29.21
N PRO A 103 -14.36 2.77 -27.90
CA PRO A 103 -13.50 1.92 -27.10
C PRO A 103 -13.67 0.42 -27.35
N PHE A 104 -14.70 -0.03 -28.08
CA PHE A 104 -15.02 -1.47 -28.23
C PHE A 104 -15.08 -1.95 -29.68
N TYR A 105 -14.54 -1.20 -30.64
CA TYR A 105 -14.44 -1.66 -32.03
C TYR A 105 -13.55 -2.91 -32.16
N ARG A 106 -13.78 -3.67 -33.23
CA ARG A 106 -12.97 -4.84 -33.64
C ARG A 106 -12.80 -4.82 -35.15
N ASN A 107 -11.71 -4.23 -35.62
CA ASN A 107 -11.44 -4.09 -37.05
C ASN A 107 -10.46 -5.16 -37.57
N GLY A 108 -9.79 -5.88 -36.66
CA GLY A 108 -8.91 -6.99 -37.01
C GLY A 108 -8.26 -7.66 -35.79
N PRO A 109 -7.31 -8.60 -36.01
CA PRO A 109 -6.60 -9.28 -34.93
C PRO A 109 -5.80 -8.31 -34.04
N ASN A 110 -5.14 -7.32 -34.65
CA ASN A 110 -4.28 -6.34 -33.97
C ASN A 110 -4.91 -4.93 -33.87
N ASP A 111 -6.09 -4.72 -34.45
CA ASP A 111 -6.78 -3.42 -34.41
C ASP A 111 -8.08 -3.58 -33.62
N GLN A 112 -7.94 -3.49 -32.30
CA GLN A 112 -9.02 -3.59 -31.33
C GLN A 112 -9.11 -2.30 -30.51
N GLY A 113 -10.33 -1.90 -30.19
CA GLY A 113 -10.58 -0.77 -29.31
C GLY A 113 -9.92 -0.96 -27.94
N VAL A 114 -9.53 0.17 -27.33
CA VAL A 114 -8.82 0.19 -26.04
C VAL A 114 -9.56 -0.56 -24.93
N GLY A 115 -10.89 -0.59 -24.97
CA GLY A 115 -11.70 -1.34 -24.00
C GLY A 115 -11.43 -2.85 -24.03
N TRP A 116 -11.25 -3.45 -25.21
CA TRP A 116 -10.91 -4.87 -25.32
C TRP A 116 -9.48 -5.14 -24.82
N ASN A 117 -8.52 -4.29 -25.16
CA ASN A 117 -7.14 -4.41 -24.71
C ASN A 117 -7.04 -4.30 -23.19
N VAL A 118 -7.71 -3.30 -22.60
CA VAL A 118 -7.79 -3.12 -21.15
C VAL A 118 -8.42 -4.35 -20.49
N LEU A 119 -9.51 -4.89 -21.04
CA LEU A 119 -10.15 -6.08 -20.49
C LEU A 119 -9.23 -7.31 -20.55
N MET A 120 -8.52 -7.52 -21.66
CA MET A 120 -7.55 -8.61 -21.81
C MET A 120 -6.38 -8.48 -20.82
N SER A 121 -5.85 -7.28 -20.62
CA SER A 121 -4.83 -7.03 -19.60
C SER A 121 -5.36 -7.25 -18.19
N LEU A 122 -6.57 -6.77 -17.86
CA LEU A 122 -7.21 -7.03 -16.56
C LEU A 122 -7.40 -8.53 -16.31
N GLN A 123 -7.85 -9.29 -17.32
CA GLN A 123 -8.04 -10.73 -17.19
C GLN A 123 -6.70 -11.44 -16.92
N ARG A 124 -5.64 -11.10 -17.65
CA ARG A 124 -4.30 -11.65 -17.44
C ARG A 124 -3.79 -11.36 -16.02
N VAL A 125 -3.95 -10.12 -15.55
CA VAL A 125 -3.61 -9.71 -14.18
C VAL A 125 -4.43 -10.49 -13.17
N ALA A 126 -5.75 -10.53 -13.32
CA ALA A 126 -6.64 -11.23 -12.39
C ALA A 126 -6.32 -12.73 -12.28
N MET A 127 -6.01 -13.39 -13.40
CA MET A 127 -5.62 -14.80 -13.41
C MET A 127 -4.25 -15.01 -12.75
N GLY A 128 -3.22 -14.27 -13.15
CA GLY A 128 -1.87 -14.45 -12.61
C GLY A 128 -1.79 -14.10 -11.12
N PHE A 129 -2.38 -12.97 -10.74
CA PHE A 129 -2.50 -12.54 -9.35
C PHE A 129 -3.38 -13.48 -8.53
N GLY A 130 -4.52 -13.93 -9.08
CA GLY A 130 -5.42 -14.86 -8.41
C GLY A 130 -4.75 -16.19 -8.09
N LEU A 131 -4.02 -16.76 -9.06
CA LEU A 131 -3.20 -17.95 -8.83
C LEU A 131 -2.14 -17.70 -7.76
N ALA A 132 -1.50 -16.53 -7.77
CA ALA A 132 -0.49 -16.18 -6.77
C ALA A 132 -1.10 -16.05 -5.37
N ALA A 133 -2.33 -15.55 -5.24
CA ALA A 133 -3.03 -15.47 -3.97
C ALA A 133 -3.43 -16.86 -3.45
N VAL A 134 -4.00 -17.70 -4.32
CA VAL A 134 -4.43 -19.05 -3.99
C VAL A 134 -3.26 -19.92 -3.53
N VAL A 135 -2.07 -19.76 -4.10
CA VAL A 135 -0.88 -20.54 -3.70
C VAL A 135 -0.10 -19.83 -2.59
N GLY A 136 0.15 -18.54 -2.75
CA GLY A 136 1.06 -17.76 -1.92
C GLY A 136 0.53 -17.50 -0.51
N ILE A 137 -0.77 -17.28 -0.33
CA ILE A 137 -1.34 -17.07 1.01
C ILE A 137 -1.25 -18.36 1.85
N PRO A 138 -1.74 -19.53 1.40
CA PRO A 138 -1.58 -20.78 2.15
C PRO A 138 -0.11 -21.12 2.43
N LEU A 139 0.75 -20.96 1.43
CA LEU A 139 2.18 -21.25 1.57
C LEU A 139 2.84 -20.29 2.58
N GLY A 140 2.44 -19.03 2.61
CA GLY A 140 2.82 -18.07 3.64
C GLY A 140 2.37 -18.49 5.05
N PHE A 141 1.13 -18.97 5.20
CA PHE A 141 0.66 -19.52 6.48
C PHE A 141 1.48 -20.72 6.93
N MET A 142 1.76 -21.67 6.03
CA MET A 142 2.55 -22.86 6.33
C MET A 142 4.00 -22.51 6.72
N ILE A 143 4.66 -21.62 5.96
CA ILE A 143 6.01 -21.14 6.26
C ILE A 143 6.06 -20.41 7.59
N GLY A 144 5.08 -19.55 7.87
CA GLY A 144 5.03 -18.79 9.11
C GLY A 144 4.78 -19.68 10.34
N ARG A 145 3.92 -20.71 10.20
CA ARG A 145 3.52 -21.59 11.30
C ARG A 145 4.55 -22.66 11.63
N PHE A 146 5.23 -23.20 10.62
CA PHE A 146 6.15 -24.33 10.75
C PHE A 146 7.60 -23.90 10.56
N GLY A 147 8.39 -23.87 11.64
CA GLY A 147 9.80 -23.49 11.60
C GLY A 147 10.69 -24.38 10.73
N PHE A 148 10.28 -25.63 10.45
CA PHE A 148 10.94 -26.47 9.45
C PHE A 148 10.78 -25.91 8.03
N LEU A 149 9.55 -25.57 7.66
CA LEU A 149 9.22 -25.04 6.34
C LEU A 149 9.85 -23.66 6.13
N SER A 150 9.88 -22.81 7.15
CA SER A 150 10.62 -21.55 7.10
C SER A 150 12.10 -21.75 6.79
N ARG A 151 12.79 -22.67 7.49
CA ARG A 151 14.21 -22.95 7.21
C ARG A 151 14.44 -23.51 5.80
N MET A 152 13.51 -24.31 5.28
CA MET A 152 13.59 -24.90 3.94
C MET A 152 13.40 -23.84 2.82
N PHE A 153 12.44 -22.93 2.98
CA PHE A 153 12.12 -21.94 1.94
C PHE A 153 12.91 -20.64 2.04
N ASN A 154 13.51 -20.31 3.19
CA ASN A 154 14.30 -19.08 3.36
C ASN A 154 15.40 -18.90 2.29
N PRO A 155 16.20 -19.92 1.91
CA PRO A 155 17.17 -19.81 0.84
C PRO A 155 16.53 -19.50 -0.52
N LEU A 156 15.46 -20.20 -0.88
CA LEU A 156 14.73 -20.00 -2.14
C LEU A 156 14.16 -18.58 -2.22
N ILE A 157 13.52 -18.11 -1.15
CA ILE A 157 12.99 -16.75 -1.05
C ILE A 157 14.10 -15.73 -1.21
N SER A 158 15.26 -15.94 -0.57
CA SER A 158 16.39 -15.02 -0.65
C SER A 158 16.99 -14.93 -2.05
N LEU A 159 17.02 -16.06 -2.79
CA LEU A 159 17.51 -16.12 -4.17
C LEU A 159 16.52 -15.51 -5.18
N LEU A 160 15.22 -15.74 -4.99
CA LEU A 160 14.19 -15.35 -5.94
C LEU A 160 13.70 -13.90 -5.74
N ARG A 161 13.83 -13.36 -4.52
CA ARG A 161 13.44 -11.98 -4.18
C ARG A 161 14.08 -10.89 -5.05
N PRO A 162 15.39 -10.91 -5.38
CA PRO A 162 16.02 -9.85 -6.20
C PRO A 162 15.83 -10.04 -7.71
N VAL A 163 15.15 -11.10 -8.15
CA VAL A 163 15.00 -11.38 -9.59
C VAL A 163 14.04 -10.37 -10.21
N SER A 164 14.53 -9.65 -11.22
CA SER A 164 13.70 -8.69 -11.96
C SER A 164 12.51 -9.39 -12.62
N PRO A 165 11.31 -8.81 -12.56
CA PRO A 165 10.13 -9.40 -13.19
C PRO A 165 10.28 -9.68 -14.69
N LEU A 166 11.06 -8.84 -15.39
CA LEU A 166 11.32 -8.98 -16.82
C LEU A 166 12.12 -10.24 -17.19
N ALA A 167 12.95 -10.75 -16.28
CA ALA A 167 13.77 -11.94 -16.54
C ALA A 167 12.94 -13.21 -16.72
N TRP A 168 11.71 -13.22 -16.18
CA TRP A 168 10.83 -14.37 -16.25
C TRP A 168 10.13 -14.48 -17.61
N LEU A 169 9.79 -13.38 -18.27
CA LEU A 169 8.96 -13.43 -19.48
C LEU A 169 9.51 -14.36 -20.58
N PRO A 170 10.80 -14.30 -20.96
CA PRO A 170 11.35 -15.21 -21.98
C PRO A 170 11.23 -16.69 -21.58
N ILE A 171 11.40 -17.01 -20.30
CA ILE A 171 11.24 -18.38 -19.78
C ILE A 171 9.79 -18.83 -19.94
N GLY A 172 8.83 -17.95 -19.58
CA GLY A 172 7.41 -18.23 -19.78
C GLY A 172 7.07 -18.46 -21.26
N LEU A 173 7.65 -17.66 -22.16
CA LEU A 173 7.42 -17.80 -23.59
C LEU A 173 7.98 -19.13 -24.12
N LEU A 174 9.16 -19.54 -23.66
CA LEU A 174 9.77 -20.83 -24.04
C LEU A 174 8.94 -22.03 -23.55
N VAL A 175 8.43 -21.97 -22.32
CA VAL A 175 7.67 -23.07 -21.71
C VAL A 175 6.27 -23.19 -22.29
N PHE A 176 5.54 -22.08 -22.37
CA PHE A 176 4.13 -22.09 -22.77
C PHE A 176 3.90 -21.84 -24.26
N LYS A 177 4.94 -21.45 -25.01
CA LYS A 177 4.89 -21.17 -26.45
C LYS A 177 3.76 -20.20 -26.84
N GLY A 178 3.43 -19.25 -25.96
CA GLY A 178 2.38 -18.26 -26.19
C GLY A 178 2.51 -17.04 -25.30
N ALA A 179 2.20 -15.86 -25.84
CA ALA A 179 2.32 -14.58 -25.14
C ALA A 179 1.38 -14.47 -23.92
N ASN A 180 0.12 -14.86 -24.09
CA ASN A 180 -0.88 -14.83 -23.02
C ASN A 180 -0.51 -15.69 -21.80
N PRO A 181 -0.23 -17.00 -21.95
CA PRO A 181 0.16 -17.83 -20.80
C PRO A 181 1.51 -17.43 -20.21
N ALA A 182 2.45 -16.92 -21.03
CA ALA A 182 3.72 -16.39 -20.53
C ALA A 182 3.52 -15.17 -19.62
N ALA A 183 2.70 -14.20 -20.03
CA ALA A 183 2.38 -13.02 -19.23
C ALA A 183 1.72 -13.40 -17.89
N ILE A 184 0.73 -14.30 -17.92
CA ILE A 184 0.05 -14.79 -16.71
C ILE A 184 1.05 -15.46 -15.76
N TRP A 185 1.94 -16.31 -16.29
CA TRP A 185 2.96 -17.00 -15.51
C TRP A 185 3.97 -16.02 -14.88
N THR A 186 4.41 -15.02 -15.63
CA THR A 186 5.32 -13.98 -15.12
C THR A 186 4.66 -13.19 -13.99
N ILE A 187 3.40 -12.79 -14.15
CA ILE A 187 2.64 -12.11 -13.09
C ILE A 187 2.54 -13.01 -11.85
N PHE A 188 2.24 -14.30 -12.04
CA PHE A 188 2.15 -15.28 -10.96
C PHE A 188 3.46 -15.38 -10.15
N ILE A 189 4.59 -15.64 -10.81
CA ILE A 189 5.89 -15.80 -10.16
C ILE A 189 6.36 -14.51 -9.48
N CYS A 190 6.06 -13.34 -10.03
CA CYS A 190 6.47 -12.08 -9.42
C CYS A 190 5.60 -11.71 -8.21
N SER A 191 4.31 -12.05 -8.27
CA SER A 191 3.32 -11.68 -7.25
C SER A 191 3.30 -12.64 -6.06
N ILE A 192 3.77 -13.88 -6.22
CA ILE A 192 3.72 -14.88 -5.15
C ILE A 192 4.64 -14.52 -3.97
N TRP A 193 5.83 -13.98 -4.23
CA TRP A 193 6.84 -13.75 -3.17
C TRP A 193 6.42 -12.69 -2.16
N PRO A 194 5.97 -11.48 -2.54
CA PRO A 194 5.50 -10.51 -1.57
C PRO A 194 4.33 -11.03 -0.73
N MET A 195 3.41 -11.80 -1.32
CA MET A 195 2.30 -12.45 -0.58
C MET A 195 2.80 -13.46 0.43
N VAL A 196 3.64 -14.40 0.02
CA VAL A 196 4.20 -15.45 0.90
C VAL A 196 4.96 -14.82 2.05
N ILE A 197 5.86 -13.87 1.75
CA ILE A 197 6.74 -13.26 2.74
C ILE A 197 5.92 -12.46 3.76
N ASN A 198 5.03 -11.59 3.32
CA ASN A 198 4.25 -10.77 4.25
C ASN A 198 3.28 -11.61 5.09
N THR A 199 2.67 -12.65 4.50
CA THR A 199 1.79 -13.57 5.24
C THR A 199 2.59 -14.37 6.27
N ALA A 200 3.76 -14.92 5.89
CA ALA A 200 4.63 -15.66 6.80
C ALA A 200 5.14 -14.80 7.95
N VAL A 201 5.59 -13.57 7.66
CA VAL A 201 6.00 -12.60 8.68
C VAL A 201 4.83 -12.27 9.61
N GLY A 202 3.63 -12.04 9.07
CA GLY A 202 2.45 -11.80 9.88
C GLY A 202 2.15 -12.94 10.85
N VAL A 203 2.24 -14.18 10.39
CA VAL A 203 2.04 -15.37 11.25
C VAL A 203 3.09 -15.44 12.37
N GLN A 204 4.35 -15.18 12.04
CA GLN A 204 5.45 -15.20 13.02
C GLN A 204 5.35 -14.06 14.05
N ARG A 205 4.65 -12.98 13.73
CA ARG A 205 4.41 -11.82 14.61
C ARG A 205 3.27 -12.02 15.60
N VAL A 206 2.45 -13.07 15.44
CA VAL A 206 1.38 -13.38 16.38
C VAL A 206 1.98 -13.70 17.75
N PRO A 207 1.56 -13.02 18.84
CA PRO A 207 2.05 -13.29 20.19
C PRO A 207 1.86 -14.76 20.58
N GLN A 208 2.90 -15.36 21.16
CA GLN A 208 2.88 -16.76 21.59
C GLN A 208 1.80 -17.05 22.64
N ASP A 209 1.40 -16.04 23.42
CA ASP A 209 0.34 -16.16 24.42
C ASP A 209 -0.98 -16.62 23.81
N TYR A 210 -1.34 -16.14 22.61
CA TYR A 210 -2.54 -16.61 21.91
C TYR A 210 -2.47 -18.09 21.58
N LEU A 211 -1.29 -18.58 21.16
CA LEU A 211 -1.08 -19.99 20.83
C LEU A 211 -1.03 -20.87 22.09
N ASN A 212 -0.49 -20.35 23.19
CA ASN A 212 -0.46 -21.03 24.49
C ASN A 212 -1.88 -21.18 25.06
N VAL A 213 -2.70 -20.12 25.01
CA VAL A 213 -4.11 -20.17 25.42
C VAL A 213 -4.89 -21.17 24.56
N ALA A 214 -4.67 -21.17 23.25
CA ALA A 214 -5.28 -22.15 22.36
C ALA A 214 -4.91 -23.61 22.72
N ARG A 215 -3.66 -23.84 23.14
CA ARG A 215 -3.17 -25.16 23.59
C ARG A 215 -3.83 -25.59 24.90
N VAL A 216 -4.00 -24.68 25.86
CA VAL A 216 -4.69 -24.95 27.14
C VAL A 216 -6.16 -25.28 26.90
N LEU A 217 -6.82 -24.54 26.01
CA LEU A 217 -8.20 -24.78 25.60
C LEU A 217 -8.37 -25.98 24.63
N LYS A 218 -7.27 -26.67 24.28
CA LYS A 218 -7.23 -27.79 23.33
C LYS A 218 -7.98 -27.51 22.02
N LEU A 219 -7.84 -26.30 21.49
CA LEU A 219 -8.44 -25.93 20.22
C LEU A 219 -7.81 -26.75 19.08
N SER A 220 -8.63 -27.14 18.11
CA SER A 220 -8.15 -27.79 16.89
C SER A 220 -7.29 -26.81 16.06
N GLU A 221 -6.30 -27.31 15.32
CA GLU A 221 -5.45 -26.47 14.46
C GLU A 221 -6.27 -25.65 13.44
N TRP A 222 -7.40 -26.18 12.96
CA TRP A 222 -8.33 -25.42 12.11
C TRP A 222 -8.96 -24.22 12.84
N SER A 223 -9.34 -24.40 14.11
CA SER A 223 -9.87 -23.30 14.94
C SER A 223 -8.78 -22.26 15.23
N VAL A 224 -7.55 -22.70 15.49
CA VAL A 224 -6.40 -21.81 15.69
C VAL A 224 -6.11 -21.03 14.41
N MET A 225 -6.14 -21.69 13.25
CA MET A 225 -5.94 -21.05 11.94
C MET A 225 -7.00 -20.00 11.65
N THR A 226 -8.28 -20.34 11.76
CA THR A 226 -9.38 -19.45 11.32
C THR A 226 -9.76 -18.38 12.34
N LYS A 227 -9.72 -18.68 13.65
CA LYS A 227 -10.18 -17.77 14.71
C LYS A 227 -9.08 -16.93 15.34
N ILE A 228 -7.82 -17.35 15.23
CA ILE A 228 -6.68 -16.67 15.88
C ILE A 228 -5.72 -16.15 14.82
N LEU A 229 -5.12 -17.05 14.03
CA LEU A 229 -4.09 -16.69 13.06
C LEU A 229 -4.64 -15.81 11.95
N PHE A 230 -5.69 -16.24 11.24
CA PHE A 230 -6.25 -15.50 10.10
C PHE A 230 -6.61 -14.04 10.42
N PRO A 231 -7.40 -13.73 11.48
CA PRO A 231 -7.71 -12.34 11.81
C PRO A 231 -6.48 -11.55 12.29
N ALA A 232 -5.55 -12.17 13.03
CA ALA A 232 -4.34 -11.49 13.49
C ALA A 232 -3.35 -11.17 12.35
N VAL A 233 -3.31 -12.02 11.32
CA VAL A 233 -2.39 -11.91 10.17
C VAL A 233 -2.95 -11.04 9.06
N LEU A 234 -4.27 -10.79 9.04
CA LEU A 234 -4.96 -10.05 7.99
C LEU A 234 -4.29 -8.71 7.60
N PRO A 235 -3.84 -7.85 8.53
CA PRO A 235 -3.17 -6.59 8.15
C PRO A 235 -1.87 -6.80 7.37
N TYR A 236 -1.08 -7.81 7.75
CA TYR A 236 0.14 -8.18 7.06
C TYR A 236 -0.15 -8.85 5.71
N MET A 237 -1.13 -9.75 5.67
CA MET A 237 -1.57 -10.39 4.43
C MET A 237 -2.06 -9.35 3.41
N LEU A 238 -2.86 -8.36 3.83
CA LEU A 238 -3.32 -7.26 2.98
C LEU A 238 -2.16 -6.38 2.49
N THR A 239 -1.12 -6.21 3.30
CA THR A 239 0.12 -5.53 2.86
C THR A 239 0.80 -6.33 1.74
N GLY A 240 0.93 -7.65 1.90
CA GLY A 240 1.45 -8.54 0.87
C GLY A 240 0.63 -8.49 -0.42
N VAL A 241 -0.69 -8.60 -0.30
CA VAL A 241 -1.64 -8.47 -1.42
C VAL A 241 -1.46 -7.13 -2.13
N ARG A 242 -1.42 -6.02 -1.41
CA ARG A 242 -1.26 -4.67 -1.98
C ARG A 242 0.05 -4.54 -2.75
N LEU A 243 1.15 -5.01 -2.18
CA LEU A 243 2.45 -5.01 -2.86
C LEU A 243 2.40 -5.86 -4.14
N SER A 244 1.78 -7.03 -4.08
CA SER A 244 1.64 -7.92 -5.22
C SER A 244 0.74 -7.37 -6.33
N VAL A 245 -0.31 -6.61 -5.99
CA VAL A 245 -1.11 -5.88 -7.01
C VAL A 245 -0.24 -4.85 -7.72
N GLY A 246 0.56 -4.08 -6.97
CA GLY A 246 1.48 -3.10 -7.55
C GLY A 246 2.50 -3.75 -8.50
N THR A 247 3.07 -4.89 -8.11
CA THR A 247 4.00 -5.63 -8.98
C THR A 247 3.30 -6.20 -10.21
N ALA A 248 2.09 -6.77 -10.05
CA ALA A 248 1.34 -7.33 -11.17
C ALA A 248 1.05 -6.28 -12.25
N TRP A 249 0.74 -5.04 -11.83
CA TRP A 249 0.51 -3.93 -12.76
C TRP A 249 1.77 -3.51 -13.53
N LEU A 250 2.91 -3.43 -12.87
CA LEU A 250 4.18 -3.13 -13.54
C LEU A 250 4.57 -4.22 -14.53
N VAL A 251 4.31 -5.48 -14.17
CA VAL A 251 4.63 -6.64 -14.99
C VAL A 251 3.76 -6.71 -16.24
N ILE A 252 2.45 -6.49 -16.13
CA ILE A 252 1.58 -6.57 -17.31
C ILE A 252 1.98 -5.53 -18.35
N VAL A 253 2.25 -4.29 -17.93
CA VAL A 253 2.69 -3.23 -18.86
C VAL A 253 3.95 -3.67 -19.58
N ALA A 254 4.95 -4.17 -18.85
CA ALA A 254 6.19 -4.62 -19.45
C ALA A 254 6.01 -5.85 -20.36
N ALA A 255 5.07 -6.74 -20.03
CA ALA A 255 4.74 -7.89 -20.85
C ALA A 255 4.11 -7.49 -22.18
N GLU A 256 3.10 -6.60 -22.17
CA GLU A 256 2.49 -6.09 -23.41
C GLU A 256 3.52 -5.42 -24.32
N MET A 257 4.47 -4.65 -23.75
CA MET A 257 5.51 -3.99 -24.53
C MET A 257 6.46 -4.98 -25.21
N LEU A 258 6.69 -6.15 -24.61
CA LEU A 258 7.61 -7.16 -25.14
C LEU A 258 6.94 -8.16 -26.09
N THR A 259 5.66 -8.46 -25.89
CA THR A 259 4.95 -9.43 -26.73
C THR A 259 4.22 -8.78 -27.90
N GLY A 260 4.09 -7.45 -27.91
CA GLY A 260 3.17 -6.74 -28.80
C GLY A 260 1.73 -6.96 -28.33
N GLY A 261 1.07 -5.87 -27.95
CA GLY A 261 -0.35 -5.88 -27.56
C GLY A 261 -1.27 -6.34 -28.68
#